data_AF-A0A2G8HZD0-F1
#
_entry.id   AF-A0A2G8HZD0-F1
#
_cell.length_a   1.000
_cell.length_b   1.000
_cell.length_c   1.000
_cell.angle_alpha   90.00
_cell.angle_beta   90.00
_cell.angle_gamma   90.00
#
_symmetry.space_group_name_H-M   'P 1'
#
loop_
_entity.id
_entity.type
_entity.pdbx_description
1 polymer ?
#
loop_
_entity_poly.entity_id
_entity_poly.type
_entity_poly.pdbx_seq_one_letter_code
_entity_poly.pdbx_strand_id
1 'polypeptide(L)'
;MKWNNLNFIILLIASLTLTSCVETKTNKKSSDTSTTQSTVLLPNNNAGNGDSDDGYVDDSDLPSYYDLPPVSGGPEGVIVHGTNHPNRNPPPNGIFWSSERNMSSSNQQILKTDSRFNIRLMALSAPNQNTTDSNGTKCSQLPVGYQKLQVSLCVRKQNGACVYMHLFNDLYVNEWSLTKEFNIPSNTNDPLVIDIIDVKWDFSCTWDGSNNSSYCPYSGVWDQDCVRFKMQVSTDGTQDLPGGRY
;
A
#
# COMPACT_ATOMS: atom_id res chain seq x y z
N MET A 1 -33.64 48.40 13.58
CA MET A 1 -33.31 47.06 14.13
C MET A 1 -31.86 46.76 13.80
N LYS A 2 -30.99 46.66 14.81
CA LYS A 2 -29.60 46.22 14.66
C LYS A 2 -29.53 44.76 15.09
N TRP A 3 -29.09 43.88 14.19
CA TRP A 3 -28.81 42.48 14.50
C TRP A 3 -27.29 42.28 14.54
N ASN A 4 -26.81 41.80 15.69
CA ASN A 4 -25.41 41.53 15.98
C ASN A 4 -24.99 40.20 15.34
N ASN A 5 -24.22 40.25 14.25
CA ASN A 5 -23.67 39.09 13.56
C ASN A 5 -22.24 38.73 14.01
N LEU A 6 -21.84 39.05 15.25
CA LEU A 6 -20.45 38.86 15.69
C LEU A 6 -20.20 37.61 16.55
N ASN A 7 -21.25 36.93 17.02
CA ASN A 7 -21.10 35.78 17.93
C ASN A 7 -21.13 34.40 17.24
N PHE A 8 -21.34 34.33 15.92
CA PHE A 8 -21.44 33.05 15.20
C PHE A 8 -20.12 32.59 14.55
N ILE A 9 -19.13 33.48 14.41
CA ILE A 9 -17.84 33.16 13.76
C ILE A 9 -16.81 32.60 14.76
N ILE A 10 -16.93 32.93 16.06
CA ILE A 10 -15.96 32.47 17.07
C ILE A 10 -16.17 30.98 17.44
N LEU A 11 -17.37 30.42 17.22
CA LEU A 11 -17.65 29.01 17.56
C LEU A 11 -17.14 28.00 16.51
N LEU A 12 -16.81 28.44 15.29
CA LEU A 12 -16.39 27.55 14.21
C LEU A 12 -14.87 27.30 14.18
N ILE A 13 -14.07 28.19 14.78
CA ILE A 13 -12.61 28.10 14.80
C ILE A 13 -12.10 27.15 15.92
N ALA A 14 -12.93 26.85 16.91
CA ALA A 14 -12.58 25.96 18.03
C ALA A 14 -12.79 24.46 17.75
N SER A 15 -13.21 24.07 16.53
CA SER A 15 -13.57 22.67 16.20
C SER A 15 -12.59 21.94 15.27
N LEU A 16 -11.44 22.55 14.94
CA LEU A 16 -10.49 22.01 13.95
C LEU A 16 -9.13 21.59 14.52
N THR A 17 -8.96 21.53 15.84
CA THR A 17 -7.74 21.01 16.48
C THR A 17 -8.03 19.67 17.16
N LEU A 18 -8.42 18.67 16.38
CA LEU A 18 -8.16 17.28 16.72
C LEU A 18 -6.90 16.86 15.95
N THR A 19 -5.75 17.32 16.43
CA THR A 19 -4.46 16.71 16.12
C THR A 19 -4.51 15.27 16.61
N SER A 20 -4.65 14.33 15.68
CA SER A 20 -4.31 12.94 15.93
C SER A 20 -2.79 12.87 16.13
N CYS A 21 -2.38 12.82 17.40
CA CYS A 21 -1.03 12.40 17.75
C CYS A 21 -0.92 10.92 17.38
N VAL A 22 -0.34 10.62 16.22
CA VAL A 22 0.26 9.31 15.99
C VAL A 22 1.55 9.30 16.83
N GLU A 23 1.55 8.55 17.92
CA GLU A 23 2.77 8.35 18.72
C GLU A 23 3.79 7.57 17.86
N THR A 24 4.84 8.25 17.41
CA THR A 24 6.05 7.60 16.90
C THR A 24 6.83 7.04 18.07
N LYS A 25 6.72 5.73 18.31
CA LYS A 25 7.56 5.02 19.28
C LYS A 25 8.73 4.39 18.54
N THR A 26 9.93 4.82 18.88
CA THR A 26 11.19 4.33 18.30
C THR A 26 11.69 3.15 19.12
N ASN A 27 11.76 1.95 18.52
CA ASN A 27 12.28 0.75 19.19
C ASN A 27 13.53 0.17 18.51
N LYS A 28 14.50 -0.20 19.35
CA LYS A 28 15.71 -0.97 19.01
C LYS A 28 15.38 -2.46 18.97
N LYS A 29 15.80 -3.12 17.89
CA LYS A 29 15.51 -4.51 17.50
C LYS A 29 16.02 -5.59 18.49
N SER A 30 15.15 -6.53 18.85
CA SER A 30 15.49 -7.94 19.11
C SER A 30 14.37 -8.85 18.60
N SER A 31 14.75 -9.95 17.95
CA SER A 31 13.87 -10.82 17.19
C SER A 31 13.16 -11.86 18.06
N ASP A 32 11.85 -12.03 17.86
CA ASP A 32 11.20 -13.34 17.82
C ASP A 32 9.79 -13.26 17.17
N THR A 33 9.33 -14.37 16.60
CA THR A 33 8.18 -14.46 15.67
C THR A 33 6.94 -15.06 16.32
N SER A 34 5.75 -14.47 16.08
CA SER A 34 4.46 -15.16 16.25
C SER A 34 3.34 -14.53 15.42
N THR A 35 2.47 -15.37 14.89
CA THR A 35 1.39 -15.06 13.93
C THR A 35 0.02 -15.02 14.60
N THR A 36 -0.70 -13.90 14.52
CA THR A 36 -2.18 -13.88 14.52
C THR A 36 -2.71 -12.56 13.93
N GLN A 37 -3.59 -12.64 12.92
CA GLN A 37 -4.34 -11.51 12.37
C GLN A 37 -5.42 -11.06 13.35
N SER A 38 -5.61 -9.75 13.56
CA SER A 38 -6.81 -9.24 14.21
C SER A 38 -7.24 -7.86 13.73
N THR A 39 -8.57 -7.69 13.73
CA THR A 39 -9.38 -6.52 13.40
C THR A 39 -9.10 -5.30 14.27
N VAL A 40 -9.21 -4.12 13.64
CA VAL A 40 -9.02 -2.78 14.20
C VAL A 40 -9.81 -2.56 15.50
N LEU A 41 -9.08 -2.30 16.60
CA LEU A 41 -9.60 -1.67 17.82
C LEU A 41 -8.88 -0.33 18.04
N LEU A 42 -9.65 0.76 18.08
CA LEU A 42 -9.17 2.09 18.46
C LEU A 42 -8.92 2.12 19.98
N PRO A 43 -7.84 2.75 20.49
CA PRO A 43 -7.55 2.77 21.92
C PRO A 43 -8.59 3.56 22.72
N ASN A 44 -8.98 3.01 23.86
CA ASN A 44 -9.92 3.58 24.82
C ASN A 44 -9.22 4.58 25.74
N ASN A 45 -9.79 5.77 25.91
CA ASN A 45 -9.25 6.84 26.75
C ASN A 45 -9.50 6.56 28.24
N ASN A 46 -8.60 5.83 28.90
CA ASN A 46 -8.51 5.82 30.36
C ASN A 46 -7.12 6.26 30.80
N ALA A 47 -7.02 7.52 31.22
CA ALA A 47 -5.84 8.10 31.84
C ALA A 47 -5.67 7.52 33.26
N GLY A 48 -4.67 6.65 33.43
CA GLY A 48 -4.21 6.16 34.73
C GLY A 48 -2.82 6.72 35.04
N ASN A 49 -2.74 7.53 36.09
CA ASN A 49 -1.50 7.95 36.75
C ASN A 49 -0.76 6.72 37.29
N GLY A 50 0.53 6.55 36.98
CA GLY A 50 1.35 5.55 37.64
C GLY A 50 2.73 5.38 37.01
N ASP A 51 3.73 5.84 37.76
CA ASP A 51 5.13 5.41 37.87
C ASP A 51 5.99 5.10 36.63
N SER A 52 7.23 5.57 36.74
CA SER A 52 8.37 5.35 35.85
C SER A 52 8.53 3.88 35.48
N ASP A 53 8.06 3.50 34.30
CA ASP A 53 8.37 2.23 33.67
C ASP A 53 9.23 2.53 32.45
N ASP A 54 10.40 1.89 32.39
CA ASP A 54 11.37 2.01 31.32
C ASP A 54 10.76 1.30 30.10
N GLY A 55 9.81 1.98 29.45
CA GLY A 55 8.78 1.42 28.59
C GLY A 55 9.34 0.61 27.42
N TYR A 56 9.63 -0.65 27.69
CA TYR A 56 9.91 -1.66 26.70
C TYR A 56 8.56 -2.01 26.08
N VAL A 57 8.24 -1.35 24.96
CA VAL A 57 7.06 -1.73 24.19
C VAL A 57 7.42 -3.05 23.51
N ASP A 58 6.80 -4.14 23.95
CA ASP A 58 6.88 -5.43 23.27
C ASP A 58 6.29 -5.27 21.86
N ASP A 59 6.93 -5.85 20.85
CA ASP A 59 6.41 -5.84 19.48
C ASP A 59 5.00 -6.47 19.42
N SER A 60 4.63 -7.31 20.40
CA SER A 60 3.26 -7.83 20.54
C SER A 60 2.20 -6.75 20.77
N ASP A 61 2.59 -5.60 21.33
CA ASP A 61 1.68 -4.49 21.67
C ASP A 61 1.50 -3.52 20.49
N LEU A 62 2.34 -3.62 19.47
CA LEU A 62 2.18 -2.86 18.23
C LEU A 62 1.02 -3.42 17.41
N PRO A 63 0.26 -2.56 16.71
CA PRO A 63 -0.69 -3.04 15.72
C PRO A 63 0.03 -3.93 14.69
N SER A 64 -0.70 -4.90 14.13
CA SER A 64 -0.21 -5.64 12.98
C SER A 64 0.12 -4.70 11.80
N TYR A 65 0.79 -5.23 10.80
CA TYR A 65 1.04 -4.53 9.53
C TYR A 65 -0.26 -4.09 8.83
N TYR A 66 -0.14 -3.19 7.86
CA TYR A 66 -1.28 -2.64 7.11
C TYR A 66 -1.42 -3.29 5.73
N ASP A 67 -2.65 -3.59 5.33
CA ASP A 67 -3.00 -3.94 3.94
C ASP A 67 -3.23 -2.67 3.11
N LEU A 68 -2.64 -2.62 1.91
CA LEU A 68 -2.78 -1.53 0.96
C LEU A 68 -3.36 -2.02 -0.39
N PRO A 69 -4.24 -1.24 -1.03
CA PRO A 69 -4.85 -0.01 -0.50
C PRO A 69 -5.84 -0.35 0.63
N PRO A 70 -6.05 0.53 1.63
CA PRO A 70 -7.04 0.29 2.67
C PRO A 70 -8.43 0.20 2.06
N VAL A 71 -9.10 -0.94 2.22
CA VAL A 71 -10.37 -1.20 1.56
C VAL A 71 -11.51 -0.60 2.38
N SER A 72 -11.93 0.62 2.04
CA SER A 72 -13.18 1.21 2.53
C SER A 72 -14.17 1.37 1.37
N GLY A 73 -14.87 0.29 1.01
CA GLY A 73 -15.97 0.32 0.03
C GLY A 73 -15.57 0.27 -1.45
N GLY A 74 -14.53 -0.49 -1.81
CA GLY A 74 -14.08 -0.70 -3.19
C GLY A 74 -13.56 -2.13 -3.44
N PRO A 75 -13.05 -2.43 -4.65
CA PRO A 75 -12.42 -3.71 -4.92
C PRO A 75 -11.18 -3.89 -4.04
N GLU A 76 -10.99 -5.11 -3.52
CA GLU A 76 -9.77 -5.46 -2.78
C GLU A 76 -8.56 -5.41 -3.72
N GLY A 77 -7.54 -4.63 -3.34
CA GLY A 77 -6.26 -4.52 -4.04
C GLY A 77 -6.12 -3.29 -4.96
N VAL A 78 -4.89 -3.06 -5.39
CA VAL A 78 -4.53 -2.14 -6.47
C VAL A 78 -4.92 -2.78 -7.80
N ILE A 79 -5.71 -2.07 -8.60
CA ILE A 79 -6.07 -2.46 -9.97
C ILE A 79 -5.42 -1.46 -10.93
N VAL A 80 -4.72 -1.94 -11.95
CA VAL A 80 -4.06 -1.10 -12.96
C VAL A 80 -4.24 -1.70 -14.35
N HIS A 81 -4.42 -0.83 -15.35
CA HIS A 81 -4.33 -1.21 -16.76
C HIS A 81 -2.91 -1.50 -17.19
N GLY A 82 -2.75 -2.23 -18.28
CA GLY A 82 -1.48 -2.32 -18.98
C GLY A 82 -1.17 -1.16 -19.92
N THR A 83 0.06 -1.13 -20.43
CA THR A 83 0.53 -0.10 -21.39
C THR A 83 1.16 -0.71 -22.65
N ASN A 84 0.91 -1.99 -22.95
CA ASN A 84 1.53 -2.65 -24.12
C ASN A 84 1.13 -2.03 -25.48
N HIS A 85 0.20 -1.08 -25.49
CA HIS A 85 0.03 -0.13 -26.60
C HIS A 85 0.24 1.31 -26.12
N PRO A 86 1.22 2.05 -26.67
CA PRO A 86 1.40 3.46 -26.36
C PRO A 86 0.15 4.24 -26.78
N ASN A 87 -0.31 5.14 -25.91
CA ASN A 87 -1.40 6.11 -26.10
C ASN A 87 -2.83 5.67 -25.77
N ARG A 88 -3.11 4.39 -25.48
CA ARG A 88 -4.50 3.97 -25.30
C ARG A 88 -5.06 4.14 -23.89
N ASN A 89 -4.22 4.22 -22.85
CA ASN A 89 -4.57 4.60 -21.46
C ASN A 89 -3.28 4.85 -20.65
N PRO A 90 -2.43 5.82 -21.03
CA PRO A 90 -1.15 5.99 -20.36
C PRO A 90 -1.38 6.37 -18.89
N PRO A 91 -0.66 5.74 -17.94
CA PRO A 91 -0.76 6.12 -16.54
C PRO A 91 -0.27 7.55 -16.34
N PRO A 92 -0.87 8.33 -15.40
CA PRO A 92 -0.42 9.68 -15.12
C PRO A 92 1.07 9.70 -14.77
N ASN A 93 1.85 10.48 -15.52
CA ASN A 93 3.32 10.60 -15.38
C ASN A 93 4.09 9.27 -15.46
N GLY A 94 3.54 8.24 -16.11
CA GLY A 94 4.16 6.91 -16.16
C GLY A 94 3.98 6.08 -14.88
N ILE A 95 3.17 6.52 -13.93
CA ILE A 95 2.97 5.87 -12.63
C ILE A 95 1.58 5.23 -12.57
N PHE A 96 1.53 3.91 -12.60
CA PHE A 96 0.30 3.11 -12.65
C PHE A 96 -0.57 3.30 -11.41
N TRP A 97 0.06 3.37 -10.24
CA TRP A 97 -0.57 3.64 -8.95
C TRP A 97 0.41 4.39 -8.06
N SER A 98 -0.08 5.32 -7.25
CA SER A 98 0.73 6.06 -6.28
C SER A 98 -0.04 6.19 -4.97
N SER A 99 0.59 5.89 -3.83
CA SER A 99 -0.05 6.13 -2.52
C SER A 99 -0.43 7.59 -2.31
N GLU A 100 0.32 8.53 -2.89
CA GLU A 100 0.07 9.97 -2.82
C GLU A 100 -1.20 10.39 -3.56
N ARG A 101 -1.51 9.73 -4.69
CA ARG A 101 -2.68 10.03 -5.52
C ARG A 101 -3.90 9.19 -5.14
N ASN A 102 -3.66 7.93 -4.77
CA ASN A 102 -4.70 6.90 -4.69
C ASN A 102 -5.10 6.54 -3.26
N MET A 103 -4.48 7.14 -2.23
CA MET A 103 -4.90 7.02 -0.83
C MET A 103 -5.35 8.37 -0.28
N SER A 104 -6.31 8.36 0.65
CA SER A 104 -6.68 9.56 1.40
C SER A 104 -5.50 10.09 2.22
N SER A 105 -5.48 11.38 2.52
CA SER A 105 -4.43 11.99 3.35
C SER A 105 -4.32 11.34 4.74
N SER A 106 -5.42 10.81 5.30
CA SER A 106 -5.40 10.03 6.54
C SER A 106 -4.68 8.70 6.37
N ASN A 107 -4.97 7.97 5.29
CA ASN A 107 -4.38 6.67 5.02
C ASN A 107 -2.91 6.79 4.62
N GLN A 108 -2.50 7.91 4.02
CA GLN A 108 -1.09 8.18 3.73
C GLN A 108 -0.25 8.19 5.01
N GLN A 109 -0.80 8.57 6.18
CA GLN A 109 -0.05 8.58 7.44
C GLN A 109 0.44 7.20 7.88
N ILE A 110 -0.15 6.11 7.36
CA ILE A 110 0.34 4.74 7.54
C ILE A 110 1.79 4.59 7.08
N LEU A 111 2.23 5.38 6.09
CA LEU A 111 3.54 5.30 5.48
C LEU A 111 4.58 6.23 6.12
N LYS A 112 4.23 6.88 7.23
CA LYS A 112 5.16 7.70 7.99
C LYS A 112 6.05 6.82 8.85
N THR A 113 7.36 6.95 8.69
CA THR A 113 8.38 6.20 9.42
C THR A 113 9.74 6.87 9.30
N ASP A 114 10.63 6.62 10.26
CA ASP A 114 12.01 7.10 10.28
C ASP A 114 13.08 5.99 10.38
N SER A 115 12.67 4.75 10.68
CA SER A 115 13.61 3.66 11.01
C SER A 115 13.35 2.32 10.30
N ARG A 116 12.10 1.92 10.05
CA ARG A 116 11.78 0.66 9.35
C ARG A 116 10.68 0.82 8.30
N PHE A 117 10.91 0.33 7.08
CA PHE A 117 9.89 0.29 6.04
C PHE A 117 9.99 -1.00 5.23
N ASN A 118 9.06 -1.93 5.42
CA ASN A 118 9.04 -3.19 4.70
C ASN A 118 7.76 -3.34 3.88
N ILE A 119 7.87 -3.96 2.72
CA ILE A 119 6.74 -4.25 1.83
C ILE A 119 6.81 -5.71 1.36
N ARG A 120 5.65 -6.36 1.30
CA ARG A 120 5.45 -7.60 0.53
C ARG A 120 4.19 -7.51 -0.33
N LEU A 121 4.15 -8.25 -1.43
CA LEU A 121 3.08 -8.19 -2.42
C LEU A 121 2.42 -9.56 -2.60
N MET A 122 1.16 -9.54 -3.00
CA MET A 122 0.42 -10.72 -3.44
C MET A 122 -0.33 -10.37 -4.71
N ALA A 123 -0.14 -11.15 -5.77
CA ALA A 123 -1.00 -11.07 -6.94
C ALA A 123 -2.38 -11.62 -6.58
N LEU A 124 -3.43 -10.99 -7.10
CA LEU A 124 -4.81 -11.47 -6.98
C LEU A 124 -5.29 -11.92 -8.35
N SER A 125 -6.36 -12.70 -8.40
CA SER A 125 -7.01 -13.03 -9.68
C SER A 125 -7.38 -11.75 -10.43
N ALA A 126 -7.24 -11.79 -11.76
CA ALA A 126 -7.58 -10.70 -12.66
C ALA A 126 -8.97 -10.11 -12.34
N PRO A 127 -9.13 -8.78 -12.39
CA PRO A 127 -10.42 -8.16 -12.11
C PRO A 127 -11.42 -8.47 -13.23
N ASN A 128 -12.71 -8.43 -12.89
CA ASN A 128 -13.78 -8.64 -13.87
C ASN A 128 -13.81 -7.49 -14.89
N GLN A 129 -14.36 -7.78 -16.07
CA GLN A 129 -14.69 -6.75 -17.06
C GLN A 129 -15.56 -5.66 -16.41
N ASN A 130 -15.35 -4.41 -16.82
CA ASN A 130 -15.98 -3.19 -16.32
C ASN A 130 -15.60 -2.78 -14.89
N THR A 131 -14.67 -3.48 -14.24
CA THR A 131 -14.08 -3.00 -12.98
C THR A 131 -13.32 -1.69 -13.23
N THR A 132 -13.43 -0.74 -12.31
CA THR A 132 -12.69 0.52 -12.38
C THR A 132 -11.30 0.33 -11.79
N ASP A 133 -10.27 0.75 -12.52
CA ASP A 133 -8.89 0.76 -12.06
C ASP A 133 -8.61 1.92 -11.09
N SER A 134 -7.38 1.98 -10.61
CA SER A 134 -6.97 3.00 -9.64
C SER A 134 -6.97 4.42 -10.20
N ASN A 135 -7.03 4.60 -11.53
CA ASN A 135 -7.04 5.90 -12.19
C ASN A 135 -8.43 6.28 -12.74
N GLY A 136 -9.47 5.50 -12.42
CA GLY A 136 -10.86 5.78 -12.83
C GLY A 136 -11.24 5.20 -14.20
N THR A 137 -10.37 4.42 -14.84
CA THR A 137 -10.60 3.81 -16.15
C THR A 137 -11.19 2.41 -15.99
N LYS A 138 -12.11 2.01 -16.87
CA LYS A 138 -12.73 0.67 -16.82
C LYS A 138 -11.91 -0.36 -17.57
N CYS A 139 -11.68 -1.51 -16.93
CA CYS A 139 -11.13 -2.71 -17.55
C CYS A 139 -12.09 -3.19 -18.65
N SER A 140 -11.70 -3.04 -19.91
CA SER A 140 -12.63 -3.18 -21.04
C SER A 140 -12.72 -4.60 -21.59
N GLN A 141 -11.74 -5.45 -21.31
CA GLN A 141 -11.72 -6.85 -21.76
C GLN A 141 -12.19 -7.83 -20.68
N LEU A 142 -12.67 -8.98 -21.14
CA LEU A 142 -12.81 -10.16 -20.29
C LEU A 142 -11.41 -10.63 -19.88
N PRO A 143 -11.19 -10.94 -18.59
CA PRO A 143 -9.86 -11.26 -18.11
C PRO A 143 -9.34 -12.55 -18.75
N VAL A 144 -8.22 -12.46 -19.45
CA VAL A 144 -7.44 -13.61 -19.95
C VAL A 144 -6.89 -14.47 -18.80
N GLY A 145 -6.82 -13.92 -17.59
CA GLY A 145 -6.20 -14.55 -16.44
C GLY A 145 -4.68 -14.51 -16.52
N TYR A 146 -4.04 -14.85 -15.40
CA TYR A 146 -2.60 -14.99 -15.25
C TYR A 146 -2.34 -15.87 -14.02
N GLN A 147 -1.17 -16.49 -13.94
CA GLN A 147 -0.76 -17.27 -12.77
C GLN A 147 0.15 -16.48 -11.85
N LYS A 148 0.91 -15.53 -12.41
CA LYS A 148 1.81 -14.67 -11.65
C LYS A 148 2.03 -13.31 -12.29
N LEU A 149 2.41 -12.36 -11.46
CA LEU A 149 2.76 -11.00 -11.87
C LEU A 149 4.25 -10.71 -11.62
N GLN A 150 4.73 -9.69 -12.32
CA GLN A 150 5.97 -8.98 -12.04
C GLN A 150 5.58 -7.53 -11.76
N VAL A 151 5.92 -7.00 -10.59
CA VAL A 151 5.57 -5.64 -10.20
C VAL A 151 6.83 -4.87 -9.84
N SER A 152 7.09 -3.78 -10.57
CA SER A 152 8.16 -2.84 -10.25
C SER A 152 7.58 -1.71 -9.41
N LEU A 153 8.13 -1.53 -8.22
CA LEU A 153 7.77 -0.42 -7.35
C LEU A 153 8.95 0.50 -7.07
N CYS A 154 8.61 1.74 -6.76
CA CYS A 154 9.51 2.76 -6.29
C CYS A 154 9.03 3.28 -4.93
N VAL A 155 9.96 3.43 -3.98
CA VAL A 155 9.73 4.18 -2.74
C VAL A 155 10.50 5.50 -2.81
N ARG A 156 9.81 6.59 -2.47
CA ARG A 156 10.38 7.94 -2.45
C ARG A 156 9.83 8.78 -1.31
N LYS A 157 10.48 9.92 -1.07
CA LYS A 157 9.92 11.00 -0.27
C LYS A 157 8.76 11.68 -1.00
N GLN A 158 7.88 12.31 -0.24
CA GLN A 158 6.91 13.24 -0.79
C GLN A 158 7.62 14.33 -1.60
N ASN A 159 7.11 14.63 -2.80
CA ASN A 159 7.73 15.57 -3.77
C ASN A 159 9.18 15.26 -4.18
N GLY A 160 9.72 14.08 -3.82
CA GLY A 160 11.07 13.66 -4.17
C GLY A 160 11.15 12.86 -5.48
N ALA A 161 12.36 12.62 -5.96
CA ALA A 161 12.61 11.63 -7.00
C ALA A 161 12.55 10.20 -6.44
N CYS A 162 12.43 9.21 -7.32
CA CYS A 162 12.54 7.81 -6.93
C CYS A 162 13.86 7.53 -6.22
N VAL A 163 13.81 6.97 -5.00
CA VAL A 163 15.03 6.69 -4.22
C VAL A 163 15.37 5.21 -4.26
N TYR A 164 14.37 4.34 -4.10
CA TYR A 164 14.56 2.89 -4.05
C TYR A 164 13.60 2.19 -4.99
N MET A 165 14.15 1.51 -5.99
CA MET A 165 13.38 0.65 -6.87
C MET A 165 13.53 -0.81 -6.44
N HIS A 166 12.45 -1.56 -6.50
CA HIS A 166 12.48 -3.01 -6.36
C HIS A 166 11.53 -3.68 -7.33
N LEU A 167 12.00 -4.76 -7.95
CA LEU A 167 11.20 -5.64 -8.79
C LEU A 167 10.78 -6.86 -7.96
N PHE A 168 9.49 -6.94 -7.65
CA PHE A 168 8.89 -8.17 -7.14
C PHE A 168 8.64 -9.10 -8.32
N ASN A 169 9.50 -10.11 -8.44
CA ASN A 169 9.38 -11.14 -9.45
C ASN A 169 8.57 -12.34 -8.92
N ASP A 170 7.93 -13.08 -9.83
CA ASP A 170 7.21 -14.32 -9.52
C ASP A 170 6.16 -14.17 -8.40
N LEU A 171 5.35 -13.10 -8.49
CA LEU A 171 4.20 -12.89 -7.61
C LEU A 171 3.07 -13.84 -7.99
N TYR A 172 3.05 -15.03 -7.41
CA TYR A 172 1.98 -16.02 -7.62
C TYR A 172 0.64 -15.52 -7.10
N VAL A 173 -0.43 -15.86 -7.83
CA VAL A 173 -1.79 -15.51 -7.44
C VAL A 173 -2.14 -16.17 -6.11
N ASN A 174 -2.56 -15.34 -5.15
CA ASN A 174 -2.91 -15.71 -3.76
C ASN A 174 -1.74 -16.19 -2.89
N GLU A 175 -0.50 -15.89 -3.27
CA GLU A 175 0.68 -16.15 -2.44
C GLU A 175 1.43 -14.85 -2.12
N TRP A 176 1.92 -14.72 -0.89
CA TRP A 176 2.74 -13.58 -0.49
C TRP A 176 4.17 -13.75 -0.98
N SER A 177 4.73 -12.68 -1.51
CA SER A 177 6.17 -12.59 -1.81
C SER A 177 7.01 -12.65 -0.54
N LEU A 178 8.32 -12.80 -0.73
CA LEU A 178 9.29 -12.41 0.30
C LEU A 178 9.10 -10.93 0.68
N THR A 179 9.47 -10.61 1.91
CA THR A 179 9.44 -9.24 2.43
C THR A 179 10.68 -8.47 1.98
N LYS A 180 10.47 -7.31 1.36
CA LYS A 180 11.55 -6.38 1.01
C LYS A 180 11.63 -5.26 2.04
N GLU A 181 12.79 -5.14 2.68
CA GLU A 181 13.16 -3.99 3.50
C GLU A 181 13.73 -2.87 2.62
N PHE A 182 13.23 -1.66 2.82
CA PHE A 182 13.66 -0.44 2.16
C PHE A 182 14.39 0.45 3.16
N ASN A 183 15.51 1.01 2.71
CA ASN A 183 16.20 2.03 3.48
C ASN A 183 15.31 3.28 3.53
N ILE A 184 15.26 3.94 4.68
CA ILE A 184 14.52 5.19 4.83
C ILE A 184 15.45 6.36 4.55
N PRO A 185 15.11 7.25 3.61
CA PRO A 185 15.93 8.42 3.36
C PRO A 185 15.87 9.36 4.58
N SER A 186 17.00 9.90 5.02
CA SER A 186 17.11 10.70 6.25
C SER A 186 16.15 11.90 6.30
N ASN A 187 15.70 12.33 7.48
CA ASN A 187 14.81 13.49 7.69
C ASN A 187 13.43 13.35 7.01
N THR A 188 12.78 12.19 7.12
CA THR A 188 11.41 11.96 6.67
C THR A 188 10.40 12.29 7.76
N ASN A 189 9.94 13.54 7.81
CA ASN A 189 8.82 13.93 8.67
C ASN A 189 7.45 13.68 8.02
N ASP A 190 7.46 13.51 6.69
CA ASP A 190 6.30 13.26 5.85
C ASP A 190 6.19 11.77 5.49
N PRO A 191 4.98 11.27 5.18
CA PRO A 191 4.83 9.90 4.72
C PRO A 191 5.65 9.58 3.47
N LEU A 192 6.19 8.36 3.42
CA LEU A 192 6.79 7.85 2.20
C LEU A 192 5.73 7.64 1.13
N VAL A 193 6.13 7.76 -0.14
CA VAL A 193 5.29 7.48 -1.29
C VAL A 193 5.75 6.18 -1.95
N ILE A 194 4.78 5.29 -2.18
CA ILE A 194 4.95 4.06 -2.94
C ILE A 194 4.34 4.31 -4.31
N ASP A 195 5.16 4.20 -5.35
CA ASP A 195 4.75 4.30 -6.76
C ASP A 195 4.91 2.95 -7.44
N ILE A 196 3.88 2.50 -8.16
CA ILE A 196 3.95 1.34 -9.05
C ILE A 196 4.33 1.84 -10.45
N ILE A 197 5.52 1.42 -10.90
CA ILE A 197 6.16 1.95 -12.11
C ILE A 197 5.90 1.05 -13.31
N ASP A 198 5.79 -0.26 -13.11
CA ASP A 198 5.55 -1.21 -14.20
C ASP A 198 4.90 -2.48 -13.66
N VAL A 199 4.05 -3.10 -14.47
CA VAL A 199 3.45 -4.40 -14.18
C VAL A 199 3.44 -5.28 -15.42
N LYS A 200 3.91 -6.51 -15.26
CA LYS A 200 3.92 -7.55 -16.29
C LYS A 200 3.19 -8.79 -15.80
N TRP A 201 2.67 -9.55 -16.73
CA TRP A 201 1.90 -10.77 -16.49
C TRP A 201 2.40 -11.92 -17.36
N ASP A 202 2.04 -13.14 -16.99
CA ASP A 202 2.36 -14.36 -17.73
C ASP A 202 1.15 -14.91 -18.52
N PHE A 203 0.34 -14.03 -19.11
CA PHE A 203 -0.92 -14.40 -19.78
C PHE A 203 -0.81 -15.54 -20.83
N SER A 204 0.37 -15.72 -21.44
CA SER A 204 0.61 -16.80 -22.40
C SER A 204 0.35 -18.19 -21.81
N CYS A 205 0.55 -18.35 -20.50
CA CYS A 205 0.25 -19.58 -19.74
C CYS A 205 -1.24 -19.93 -19.71
N THR A 206 -2.12 -18.94 -19.83
CA THR A 206 -3.58 -19.12 -19.74
C THR A 206 -4.26 -19.03 -21.10
N TRP A 207 -3.75 -18.20 -22.01
CA TRP A 207 -4.35 -17.92 -23.31
C TRP A 207 -4.29 -19.09 -24.28
N ASP A 208 -3.15 -19.80 -24.38
CA ASP A 208 -2.96 -20.82 -25.41
C ASP A 208 -3.70 -22.14 -25.13
N GLY A 209 -4.48 -22.23 -24.05
CA GLY A 209 -5.25 -23.42 -23.66
C GLY A 209 -4.42 -24.68 -23.38
N SER A 210 -3.11 -24.59 -23.61
CA SER A 210 -2.13 -25.60 -23.32
C SER A 210 -1.54 -25.25 -21.95
N ASN A 211 -1.73 -26.16 -21.00
CA ASN A 211 -0.92 -26.21 -19.78
C ASN A 211 0.53 -26.57 -20.14
N ASN A 212 1.16 -25.84 -21.07
CA ASN A 212 2.57 -25.93 -21.39
C ASN A 212 3.34 -25.29 -20.22
N SER A 213 3.37 -26.06 -19.15
CA SER A 213 3.94 -25.77 -17.83
C SER A 213 5.43 -25.47 -17.82
N SER A 214 6.12 -25.57 -18.96
CA SER A 214 7.58 -25.46 -18.98
C SER A 214 8.10 -24.03 -19.05
N TYR A 215 7.40 -23.10 -19.70
CA TYR A 215 7.88 -21.72 -19.82
C TYR A 215 6.79 -20.72 -20.23
N CYS A 216 6.53 -19.75 -19.36
CA CYS A 216 5.61 -18.63 -19.63
C CYS A 216 6.35 -17.32 -19.43
N PRO A 217 6.76 -16.65 -20.53
CA PRO A 217 7.47 -15.39 -20.42
C PRO A 217 6.56 -14.27 -19.93
N TYR A 218 7.13 -13.38 -19.12
CA TYR A 218 6.48 -12.15 -18.74
C TYR A 218 6.33 -11.22 -19.94
N SER A 219 5.13 -10.69 -20.11
CA SER A 219 4.79 -9.70 -21.13
C SER A 219 4.19 -8.46 -20.48
N GLY A 220 4.26 -7.32 -21.18
CA GLY A 220 3.50 -6.14 -20.77
C GLY A 220 2.00 -6.46 -20.76
N VAL A 221 1.29 -5.96 -19.75
CA VAL A 221 -0.17 -6.06 -19.71
C VAL A 221 -0.75 -5.27 -20.89
N TRP A 222 -1.76 -5.83 -21.55
CA TRP A 222 -2.43 -5.15 -22.66
C TRP A 222 -3.19 -3.91 -22.18
N ASP A 223 -3.34 -2.92 -23.05
CA ASP A 223 -3.93 -1.61 -22.74
C ASP A 223 -5.40 -1.65 -22.33
N GLN A 224 -6.08 -2.74 -22.69
CA GLN A 224 -7.49 -2.95 -22.39
C GLN A 224 -7.72 -3.90 -21.21
N ASP A 225 -6.66 -4.57 -20.78
CA ASP A 225 -6.65 -5.54 -19.71
C ASP A 225 -6.15 -4.89 -18.43
N CYS A 226 -6.62 -5.46 -17.32
CA CYS A 226 -6.22 -5.04 -16.00
C CYS A 226 -5.62 -6.20 -15.24
N VAL A 227 -4.72 -5.86 -14.34
CA VAL A 227 -4.17 -6.77 -13.33
C VAL A 227 -4.49 -6.23 -11.95
N ARG A 228 -4.43 -7.12 -10.97
CA ARG A 228 -4.79 -6.82 -9.59
C ARG A 228 -3.80 -7.47 -8.63
N PHE A 229 -3.35 -6.71 -7.65
CA PHE A 229 -2.47 -7.16 -6.58
C PHE A 229 -2.75 -6.35 -5.31
N LYS A 230 -2.32 -6.86 -4.16
CA LYS A 230 -2.36 -6.12 -2.89
C LYS A 230 -1.01 -6.12 -2.23
N MET A 231 -0.80 -5.18 -1.32
CA MET A 231 0.47 -5.00 -0.63
C MET A 231 0.24 -5.06 0.87
N GLN A 232 1.24 -5.51 1.60
CA GLN A 232 1.31 -5.30 3.04
C GLN A 232 2.54 -4.49 3.38
N VAL A 233 2.37 -3.57 4.32
CA VAL A 233 3.42 -2.66 4.77
C VAL A 233 3.56 -2.74 6.28
N SER A 234 4.80 -2.90 6.74
CA SER A 234 5.16 -2.70 8.14
C SER A 234 6.09 -1.50 8.28
N THR A 235 5.80 -0.64 9.25
CA THR A 235 6.64 0.49 9.64
C THR A 235 7.26 0.27 11.02
N ASP A 236 7.93 1.26 11.57
CA ASP A 236 8.36 1.32 12.98
C ASP A 236 7.20 1.22 13.97
N GLY A 237 6.02 1.71 13.59
CA GLY A 237 4.81 1.68 14.42
C GLY A 237 4.00 0.38 14.36
N THR A 238 4.47 -0.68 13.68
CA THR A 238 3.73 -1.94 13.50
C THR A 238 4.58 -3.17 13.78
N GLN A 239 3.97 -4.34 13.94
CA GLN A 239 4.68 -5.62 13.89
C GLN A 239 5.37 -5.87 12.54
N ASP A 240 6.39 -6.73 12.56
CA ASP A 240 7.08 -7.20 11.35
C ASP A 240 6.17 -8.00 10.41
N LEU A 241 6.43 -7.90 9.11
CA LEU A 241 5.79 -8.77 8.12
C LEU A 241 6.28 -10.22 8.29
N PRO A 242 5.38 -11.22 8.30
CA PRO A 242 5.77 -12.62 8.43
C PRO A 242 6.40 -13.15 7.13
N GLY A 243 7.09 -14.27 7.23
CA GLY A 243 7.70 -14.96 6.08
C GLY A 243 9.18 -14.60 5.86
N GLY A 244 9.72 -15.08 4.74
CA GLY A 244 11.12 -14.85 4.37
C GLY A 244 11.40 -13.43 3.91
N ARG A 245 12.69 -13.04 3.88
CA ARG A 245 13.18 -11.74 3.43
C ARG A 245 14.10 -11.89 2.21
N TYR A 246 14.18 -10.86 1.37
CA TYR A 246 15.16 -10.75 0.28
C TYR A 246 16.58 -10.52 0.79
#